data_AF-A0A931HKW5-F1
#
_entry.id   AF-A0A931HKW5-F1
#
_cell.length_a   1.000
_cell.length_b   1.000
_cell.length_c   1.000
_cell.angle_alpha   90.00
_cell.angle_beta   90.00
_cell.angle_gamma   90.00
#
_symmetry.space_group_name_H-M   'P 1'
#
loop_
_entity.id
_entity.type
_entity.pdbx_description
1 polymer ?
#
loop_
_entity_poly.entity_id
_entity_poly.type
_entity_poly.pdbx_seq_one_letter_code
_entity_poly.pdbx_strand_id
1 'polypeptide(L)'
;EARTALEPVVCRIAAERIGEDKLLELKDSVDRMQQSVETADIDTFLETNKQFHDIIAWSTGNALFGYMTDALMRITGGTVMGVDHPAALRKTTLKAHVSIYEALSNHDTDLSEDRMRDHIKEYARYAERKFPEVLSQVLPWNQALGG
;
A
#
# COMPACT_ATOMS: atom_id res chain seq x y z
N GLU A 1 2.18 9.46 -9.10
CA GLU A 1 3.58 9.38 -9.58
C GLU A 1 4.56 8.85 -8.54
N ALA A 2 4.72 9.49 -7.37
CA ALA A 2 5.69 9.08 -6.35
C ALA A 2 5.56 7.60 -5.91
N ARG A 3 4.34 7.16 -5.54
CA ARG A 3 4.04 5.76 -5.20
C ARG A 3 4.39 4.80 -6.35
N THR A 4 4.04 5.17 -7.58
CA THR A 4 4.29 4.37 -8.79
C THR A 4 5.77 4.17 -9.08
N ALA A 5 6.61 5.15 -8.72
CA ALA A 5 8.06 5.08 -8.90
C ALA A 5 8.73 4.31 -7.76
N LEU A 6 8.28 4.52 -6.52
CA LEU A 6 8.97 4.05 -5.32
C LEU A 6 8.56 2.63 -4.90
N GLU A 7 7.26 2.36 -4.77
CA GLU A 7 6.79 1.14 -4.11
C GLU A 7 7.17 -0.16 -4.82
N PRO A 8 7.17 -0.25 -6.17
CA PRO A 8 7.61 -1.47 -6.84
C PRO A 8 9.06 -1.81 -6.50
N VAL A 9 9.95 -0.81 -6.52
CA VAL A 9 11.37 -0.99 -6.19
C VAL A 9 11.55 -1.36 -4.72
N VAL A 10 10.79 -0.72 -3.82
CA VAL A 10 10.77 -1.06 -2.40
C VAL A 10 10.34 -2.51 -2.18
N CYS A 11 9.28 -2.96 -2.88
CA CYS A 11 8.79 -4.32 -2.81
C CYS A 11 9.82 -5.35 -3.31
N ARG A 12 10.52 -5.03 -4.41
CA ARG A 12 11.63 -5.84 -4.94
C ARG A 12 12.73 -6.04 -3.88
N ILE A 13 13.19 -4.94 -3.28
CA ILE A 13 14.26 -4.98 -2.26
C ILE A 13 13.80 -5.72 -1.01
N ALA A 14 12.53 -5.55 -0.62
CA ALA A 14 11.96 -6.27 0.51
C ALA A 14 11.91 -7.78 0.26
N ALA A 15 11.58 -8.23 -0.96
CA ALA A 15 11.57 -9.65 -1.31
C ALA A 15 12.92 -10.35 -1.11
N GLU A 16 14.04 -9.63 -1.27
CA GLU A 16 15.39 -10.17 -1.01
C GLU A 16 15.69 -10.39 0.49
N ARG A 17 14.95 -9.71 1.39
CA ARG A 17 15.39 -9.50 2.79
C ARG A 17 14.35 -9.87 3.84
N ILE A 18 13.07 -9.93 3.47
CA ILE A 18 11.97 -10.13 4.41
C ILE A 18 12.13 -11.46 5.15
N GLY A 19 12.13 -11.42 6.49
CA GLY A 19 12.24 -12.63 7.31
C GLY A 19 10.88 -13.28 7.59
N GLU A 20 10.90 -14.50 8.12
CA GLU A 20 9.69 -15.26 8.49
C GLU A 20 8.76 -14.48 9.42
N ASP A 21 9.30 -13.82 10.46
CA ASP A 21 8.51 -13.01 11.40
C ASP A 21 7.73 -11.90 10.68
N LYS A 22 8.36 -11.25 9.71
CA LYS A 22 7.72 -10.17 8.92
C LYS A 22 6.76 -10.71 7.87
N LEU A 23 7.00 -11.90 7.32
CA LEU A 23 6.02 -12.59 6.48
C LEU A 23 4.77 -12.98 7.28
N LEU A 24 4.92 -13.40 8.53
CA LEU A 24 3.79 -13.69 9.42
C LEU A 24 2.97 -12.43 9.73
N GLU A 25 3.63 -11.32 10.08
CA GLU A 25 2.96 -10.02 10.26
C GLU A 25 2.26 -9.56 8.97
N LEU A 26 2.89 -9.75 7.81
CA LEU A 26 2.32 -9.38 6.52
C LEU A 26 1.08 -10.23 6.22
N LYS A 27 1.13 -11.53 6.48
CA LYS A 27 0.00 -12.45 6.31
C LYS A 27 -1.18 -12.06 7.20
N ASP A 28 -0.93 -11.75 8.48
CA ASP A 28 -1.96 -11.27 9.40
C ASP A 28 -2.65 -9.99 8.87
N SER A 29 -1.87 -9.04 8.32
CA SER A 29 -2.44 -7.83 7.73
C SER A 29 -3.37 -8.12 6.54
N VAL A 30 -3.04 -9.11 5.70
CA VAL A 30 -3.88 -9.54 4.57
C VAL A 30 -5.15 -10.24 5.05
N ASP A 31 -5.04 -11.11 6.07
CA ASP A 31 -6.19 -11.83 6.63
C ASP A 31 -7.18 -10.89 7.32
N ARG A 32 -6.68 -9.93 8.10
CA ARG A 32 -7.51 -8.88 8.71
C ARG A 32 -8.14 -7.98 7.65
N MET A 33 -7.42 -7.67 6.56
CA MET A 33 -7.98 -6.95 5.42
C MET A 33 -9.11 -7.75 4.75
N GLN A 34 -8.94 -9.06 4.59
CA GLN A 34 -10.00 -9.90 4.04
C GLN A 34 -11.26 -9.84 4.90
N GLN A 35 -11.12 -10.00 6.21
CA GLN A 35 -12.24 -9.92 7.14
C GLN A 35 -12.95 -8.56 7.06
N SER A 36 -12.21 -7.46 6.99
CA SER A 36 -12.79 -6.11 6.87
C SER A 36 -13.50 -5.88 5.53
N VAL A 37 -13.03 -6.52 4.45
CA VAL A 37 -13.74 -6.53 3.17
C VAL A 37 -15.09 -7.22 3.29
N GLU A 38 -15.15 -8.36 3.98
CA GLU A 38 -16.36 -9.17 4.18
C GLU A 38 -17.37 -8.48 5.11
N THR A 39 -16.91 -7.86 6.19
CA THR A 39 -17.77 -7.15 7.17
C THR A 39 -18.09 -5.70 6.77
N ALA A 40 -17.52 -5.22 5.67
CA ALA A 40 -17.60 -3.83 5.23
C ALA A 40 -17.07 -2.80 6.24
N ASP A 41 -16.11 -3.21 7.09
CA ASP A 41 -15.39 -2.33 8.00
C ASP A 41 -14.32 -1.53 7.23
N ILE A 42 -14.59 -0.24 7.04
CA ILE A 42 -13.71 0.65 6.27
C ILE A 42 -12.46 1.06 7.05
N ASP A 43 -12.58 1.26 8.36
CA ASP A 43 -11.48 1.75 9.18
C ASP A 43 -10.40 0.68 9.31
N THR A 44 -10.81 -0.57 9.59
CA THR A 44 -9.89 -1.71 9.61
C THR A 44 -9.29 -1.97 8.23
N PHE A 45 -10.03 -1.77 7.13
CA PHE A 45 -9.49 -1.88 5.78
C PHE A 45 -8.35 -0.87 5.54
N LEU A 46 -8.55 0.40 5.90
CA LEU A 46 -7.55 1.44 5.72
C LEU A 46 -6.32 1.21 6.61
N GLU A 47 -6.53 0.79 7.85
CA GLU A 47 -5.45 0.44 8.79
C GLU A 47 -4.59 -0.70 8.25
N THR A 48 -5.21 -1.82 7.89
CA THR A 48 -4.50 -3.01 7.38
C THR A 48 -3.84 -2.74 6.03
N ASN A 49 -4.45 -1.90 5.18
CA ASN A 49 -3.83 -1.44 3.94
C ASN A 49 -2.54 -0.65 4.21
N LYS A 50 -2.56 0.30 5.14
CA LYS A 50 -1.36 1.04 5.54
C LYS A 50 -0.30 0.10 6.12
N GLN A 51 -0.71 -0.77 7.06
CA GLN A 51 0.19 -1.73 7.70
C GLN A 51 0.90 -2.63 6.68
N PHE A 52 0.18 -3.09 5.65
CA PHE A 52 0.74 -3.92 4.58
C PHE A 52 1.92 -3.24 3.88
N HIS A 53 1.74 -1.99 3.42
CA HIS A 53 2.80 -1.24 2.75
C HIS A 53 3.96 -0.90 3.70
N ASP A 54 3.68 -0.57 4.96
CA ASP A 54 4.70 -0.28 5.96
C ASP A 54 5.58 -1.51 6.22
N ILE A 55 5.00 -2.70 6.43
CA ILE A 55 5.77 -3.93 6.69
C ILE A 55 6.74 -4.19 5.53
N ILE A 56 6.28 -4.07 4.28
CA ILE A 56 7.14 -4.24 3.09
C ILE A 56 8.28 -3.22 3.10
N ALA A 57 7.96 -1.94 3.33
CA ALA A 57 8.96 -0.87 3.31
C ALA A 57 10.03 -1.04 4.39
N TRP A 58 9.64 -1.39 5.61
CA TRP A 58 10.58 -1.64 6.71
C TRP A 58 11.38 -2.93 6.52
N SER A 59 10.83 -3.93 5.81
CA SER A 59 11.52 -5.17 5.46
C SER A 59 12.67 -4.98 4.47
N THR A 60 12.80 -3.80 3.84
CA THR A 60 14.01 -3.45 3.08
C THR A 60 15.25 -3.30 3.97
N GLY A 61 15.10 -3.12 5.28
CA GLY A 61 16.21 -2.80 6.19
C GLY A 61 16.77 -1.38 6.02
N ASN A 62 16.15 -0.54 5.20
CA ASN A 62 16.49 0.88 5.08
C ASN A 62 15.34 1.75 5.60
N ALA A 63 15.57 2.38 6.75
CA ALA A 63 14.57 3.20 7.43
C ALA A 63 14.01 4.35 6.57
N LEU A 64 14.79 4.86 5.61
CA LEU A 64 14.31 5.92 4.71
C LEU A 64 13.12 5.44 3.87
N PHE A 65 13.12 4.20 3.38
CA PHE A 65 11.97 3.64 2.66
C PHE A 65 10.74 3.52 3.56
N GLY A 66 10.93 3.14 4.82
CA GLY A 66 9.87 3.12 5.83
C GLY A 66 9.23 4.49 6.02
N TYR A 67 10.03 5.54 6.27
CA TYR A 67 9.53 6.90 6.47
C TYR A 67 8.87 7.49 5.21
N MET A 68 9.46 7.26 4.02
CA MET A 68 8.86 7.72 2.78
C MET A 68 7.51 7.05 2.51
N THR A 69 7.41 5.74 2.78
CA THR A 69 6.15 4.99 2.61
C THR A 69 5.08 5.48 3.58
N ASP A 70 5.40 5.65 4.87
CA ASP A 70 4.46 6.17 5.86
C ASP A 70 3.92 7.55 5.45
N ALA A 71 4.79 8.46 5.00
CA ALA A 71 4.39 9.78 4.52
C ALA A 71 3.48 9.70 3.28
N LEU A 72 3.85 8.89 2.29
CA LEU A 72 3.04 8.69 1.08
C LEU A 72 1.67 8.08 1.41
N MET A 73 1.60 7.14 2.35
CA MET A 73 0.35 6.51 2.77
C MET A 73 -0.54 7.47 3.54
N ARG A 74 0.01 8.32 4.42
CA ARG A 74 -0.77 9.37 5.11
C ARG A 74 -1.36 10.36 4.12
N ILE A 75 -0.56 10.78 3.14
CA ILE A 75 -1.00 11.72 2.11
C ILE A 75 -2.05 11.08 1.19
N THR A 76 -1.89 9.83 0.77
CA THR A 76 -2.76 9.22 -0.24
C THR A 76 -3.90 8.37 0.32
N GLY A 77 -3.88 8.03 1.62
CA GLY A 77 -4.73 7.02 2.27
C GLY A 77 -6.19 7.40 2.51
N GLY A 78 -6.79 8.23 1.66
CA GLY A 78 -8.22 8.54 1.71
C GLY A 78 -8.60 9.72 2.59
N THR A 79 -8.05 9.85 3.80
CA THR A 79 -8.49 10.90 4.75
C THR A 79 -7.99 12.30 4.37
N VAL A 80 -6.73 12.42 3.94
CA VAL A 80 -6.16 13.72 3.52
C VAL A 80 -6.68 14.16 2.14
N MET A 81 -7.03 13.20 1.29
CA MET A 81 -7.36 13.42 -0.12
C MET A 81 -8.85 13.22 -0.44
N GLY A 82 -9.69 12.85 0.54
CA GLY A 82 -11.12 12.60 0.34
C GLY A 82 -11.42 11.46 -0.64
N VAL A 83 -10.52 10.48 -0.77
CA VAL A 83 -10.67 9.36 -1.72
C VAL A 83 -11.54 8.27 -1.10
N ASP A 84 -12.73 8.06 -1.67
CA ASP A 84 -13.63 6.97 -1.28
C ASP A 84 -13.08 5.59 -1.68
N HIS A 85 -13.36 4.59 -0.84
CA HIS A 85 -12.97 3.20 -1.01
C HIS A 85 -14.19 2.27 -1.15
N PRO A 86 -14.87 2.29 -2.32
CA PRO A 86 -16.04 1.45 -2.56
C PRO A 86 -15.67 -0.04 -2.50
N ALA A 87 -16.66 -0.89 -2.21
CA ALA A 87 -16.47 -2.33 -2.04
C ALA A 87 -15.72 -3.01 -3.21
N ALA A 88 -15.95 -2.56 -4.45
CA ALA A 88 -15.24 -3.07 -5.63
C ALA A 88 -13.73 -2.75 -5.61
N LEU A 89 -13.36 -1.53 -5.19
CA LEU A 89 -11.95 -1.15 -5.05
C LEU A 89 -11.30 -1.98 -3.94
N ARG A 90 -11.95 -2.09 -2.78
CA ARG A 90 -11.42 -2.86 -1.63
C ARG A 90 -11.17 -4.33 -1.98
N LYS A 91 -12.09 -4.97 -2.71
CA LYS A 91 -11.90 -6.34 -3.22
C LYS A 91 -10.73 -6.46 -4.19
N THR A 92 -10.54 -5.45 -5.05
CA THR A 92 -9.44 -5.43 -6.02
C THR A 92 -8.09 -5.23 -5.31
N THR A 93 -8.02 -4.32 -4.34
CA THR A 93 -6.85 -4.12 -3.48
C THR A 93 -6.49 -5.39 -2.72
N LEU A 94 -7.45 -6.04 -2.07
CA LEU A 94 -7.22 -7.30 -1.35
C LEU A 94 -6.62 -8.37 -2.28
N LYS A 95 -7.18 -8.56 -3.48
CA LYS A 95 -6.64 -9.52 -4.45
C LYS A 95 -5.19 -9.20 -4.83
N ALA A 96 -4.87 -7.93 -4.99
CA ALA A 96 -3.50 -7.50 -5.29
C ALA A 96 -2.56 -7.78 -4.11
N HIS A 97 -2.98 -7.47 -2.88
CA HIS A 97 -2.19 -7.72 -1.67
C HIS A 97 -1.92 -9.20 -1.44
N VAL A 98 -2.90 -10.08 -1.66
CA VAL A 98 -2.70 -11.53 -1.63
C VAL A 98 -1.62 -11.95 -2.63
N SER A 99 -1.70 -11.49 -3.88
CA SER A 99 -0.72 -11.84 -4.91
C SER A 99 0.69 -11.30 -4.63
N ILE A 100 0.81 -10.12 -4.01
CA ILE A 100 2.08 -9.54 -3.60
C ILE A 100 2.67 -10.33 -2.42
N TYR A 101 1.85 -10.67 -1.43
CA TYR A 101 2.25 -11.51 -0.30
C TYR A 101 2.79 -12.86 -0.78
N GLU A 102 2.10 -13.52 -1.71
CA GLU A 102 2.56 -14.79 -2.28
C GLU A 102 3.93 -14.66 -2.94
N ALA A 103 4.15 -13.61 -3.73
CA ALA A 103 5.46 -13.35 -4.36
C ALA A 103 6.56 -13.10 -3.33
N LEU A 104 6.28 -12.30 -2.29
CA LEU A 104 7.21 -12.03 -1.19
C LEU A 104 7.54 -13.29 -0.39
N SER A 105 6.54 -14.14 -0.10
CA SER A 105 6.74 -15.40 0.64
C SER A 105 7.61 -16.41 -0.11
N ASN A 106 7.61 -16.32 -1.44
CA ASN A 106 8.48 -17.12 -2.31
C ASN A 106 9.83 -16.46 -2.58
N HIS A 107 10.09 -15.27 -2.01
CA HIS A 107 11.27 -14.46 -2.29
C HIS A 107 11.48 -14.17 -3.79
N ASP A 108 10.38 -14.12 -4.56
CA ASP A 108 10.42 -13.83 -5.99
C ASP A 108 10.47 -12.31 -6.20
N THR A 109 11.69 -11.79 -6.37
CA THR A 109 11.94 -10.34 -6.45
C THR A 109 11.28 -9.69 -7.66
N ASP A 110 11.37 -10.31 -8.83
CA ASP A 110 10.82 -9.78 -10.08
C ASP A 110 9.28 -9.81 -10.03
N LEU A 111 8.70 -10.94 -9.58
CA LEU A 111 7.26 -11.04 -9.45
C LEU A 111 6.71 -10.05 -8.40
N SER A 112 7.39 -9.89 -7.26
CA SER A 112 6.99 -8.94 -6.21
C SER A 112 6.94 -7.51 -6.74
N GLU A 113 7.95 -7.10 -7.51
CA GLU A 113 8.00 -5.80 -8.17
C GLU A 113 6.83 -5.60 -9.13
N ASP A 114 6.59 -6.58 -10.01
CA ASP A 114 5.55 -6.50 -11.02
C ASP A 114 4.15 -6.45 -10.41
N ARG A 115 3.87 -7.27 -9.38
CA ARG A 115 2.57 -7.25 -8.69
C ARG A 115 2.33 -5.93 -7.98
N MET A 116 3.35 -5.36 -7.31
CA MET A 116 3.23 -4.04 -6.68
C MET A 116 3.05 -2.94 -7.73
N ARG A 117 3.76 -3.02 -8.85
CA ARG A 117 3.63 -2.07 -9.96
C ARG A 117 2.23 -2.04 -10.53
N ASP A 118 1.64 -3.21 -10.77
CA ASP A 118 0.28 -3.32 -11.29
C ASP A 118 -0.73 -2.79 -10.27
N HIS A 119 -0.59 -3.16 -9.00
CA HIS A 119 -1.44 -2.66 -7.91
C HIS A 119 -1.47 -1.12 -7.84
N ILE A 120 -0.30 -0.48 -7.82
CA ILE A 120 -0.21 0.98 -7.70
C ILE A 120 -0.68 1.69 -8.97
N LYS A 121 -0.46 1.10 -10.16
CA LYS A 121 -0.99 1.63 -11.42
C LYS A 121 -2.51 1.54 -11.50
N GLU A 122 -3.11 0.46 -11.02
CA GLU A 122 -4.56 0.30 -10.90
C GLU A 122 -5.15 1.37 -9.98
N TYR A 123 -4.54 1.55 -8.79
CA TYR A 123 -4.95 2.58 -7.83
C TYR A 123 -4.80 4.00 -8.39
N ALA A 124 -3.68 4.31 -9.03
CA ALA A 124 -3.45 5.62 -9.65
C ALA A 124 -4.51 5.92 -10.73
N ARG A 125 -4.80 4.97 -11.62
CA ARG A 125 -5.86 5.11 -12.64
C ARG A 125 -7.24 5.28 -12.02
N TYR A 126 -7.53 4.62 -10.90
CA TYR A 126 -8.77 4.85 -10.17
C TYR A 126 -8.84 6.28 -9.63
N ALA A 127 -7.78 6.73 -8.96
CA ALA A 127 -7.69 8.06 -8.37
C ALA A 127 -7.79 9.17 -9.42
N GLU A 128 -7.08 9.05 -10.56
CA GLU A 128 -7.11 10.01 -11.67
C GLU A 128 -8.51 10.18 -12.27
N ARG A 129 -9.28 9.09 -12.41
CA ARG A 129 -10.63 9.16 -12.97
C ARG A 129 -11.66 9.70 -12.00
N LYS A 130 -11.51 9.40 -10.70
CA LYS A 130 -12.54 9.66 -9.68
C LYS A 130 -12.28 10.92 -8.87
N PHE A 131 -11.02 11.31 -8.73
CA PHE A 131 -10.55 12.43 -7.90
C PHE A 131 -9.47 13.26 -8.64
N PRO A 132 -9.70 13.72 -9.88
CA PRO A 132 -8.69 14.46 -10.65
C PRO A 132 -8.26 15.76 -9.96
N GLU A 133 -9.20 16.48 -9.34
CA GLU A 133 -8.92 17.76 -8.67
C GLU A 133 -8.00 17.57 -7.47
N VAL A 134 -8.24 16.53 -6.68
CA VAL A 134 -7.45 16.15 -5.50
C VAL A 134 -6.01 15.85 -5.88
N LEU A 135 -5.77 15.13 -6.98
CA LEU A 135 -4.41 14.82 -7.44
C LEU A 135 -3.66 16.03 -7.98
N SER A 136 -4.38 17.08 -8.38
CA SER A 136 -3.78 18.34 -8.82
C SER A 136 -3.50 19.34 -7.68
N GLN A 137 -3.96 19.04 -6.47
CA GLN A 137 -3.72 19.93 -5.32
C GLN A 137 -2.25 19.91 -4.90
N VAL A 138 -1.71 21.11 -4.73
CA VAL A 138 -0.40 21.30 -4.11
C VAL A 138 -0.59 21.15 -2.60
N LEU A 139 -0.01 20.09 -2.03
CA LEU A 139 -0.03 19.87 -0.59
C LEU A 139 1.00 20.77 0.10
N PRO A 140 0.59 21.75 0.91
CA PRO A 140 1.54 22.55 1.66
C PRO A 140 2.12 21.71 2.80
N TRP A 141 3.44 21.85 3.02
CA TRP A 141 4.22 21.03 3.96
C TRP A 141 3.65 20.99 5.39
N ASN A 142 2.96 22.06 5.80
CA ASN A 142 2.32 22.18 7.12
C ASN A 142 0.98 21.45 7.26
N GLN A 143 0.32 21.04 6.17
CA GLN A 143 -0.92 20.26 6.21
C GLN A 143 -0.68 18.75 6.10
N ALA A 144 0.40 18.32 5.45
CA ALA A 144 0.69 16.89 5.25
C ALA A 144 1.21 16.17 6.51
N LEU A 145 1.76 16.93 7.47
CA LEU A 145 2.37 16.42 8.70
C LEU A 145 1.64 16.94 9.94
N GLY A 146 0.30 16.84 9.95
CA GLY A 146 -0.54 17.27 11.08
C GLY A 146 0.12 16.91 12.41
N GLY A 147 0.38 17.94 13.23
CA GLY A 147 1.09 17.86 14.50
C GLY A 147 0.36 17.07 15.58
#